data_AF-A0A7W1PMJ1-F1
#
_entry.id   AF-A0A7W1PMJ1-F1
#
_cell.length_a   1.000
_cell.length_b   1.000
_cell.length_c   1.000
_cell.angle_alpha   90.00
_cell.angle_beta   90.00
_cell.angle_gamma   90.00
#
_symmetry.space_group_name_H-M   'P 1'
#
loop_
_entity.id
_entity.type
_entity.pdbx_description
1 polymer ?
#
loop_
_entity_poly.entity_id
_entity_poly.type
_entity_poly.pdbx_seq_one_letter_code
_entity_poly.pdbx_strand_id
1 'polypeptide(L)'
;MKIAASVGGKTYQASGPGECASSAEASIYQVPAALWHATWTGQDGSEVRRLDLTVWRPKTGKGDMVGLSLDAGGTTHRIATVKGGEMTGTGSPNVRTQGAGGVLAVAGTDDHGDKIVMTVECERFDEVVAEGG
;
A
#
# COMPACT_ATOMS: atom_id res chain seq x y z
N MET A 1 -2.60 12.71 5.55
CA MET A 1 -2.96 11.43 4.87
C MET A 1 -4.42 11.10 5.13
N LYS A 2 -5.12 10.52 4.15
CA LYS A 2 -6.46 9.94 4.32
C LYS A 2 -6.50 8.50 3.81
N ILE A 3 -7.22 7.64 4.50
CA ILE A 3 -7.39 6.23 4.20
C ILE A 3 -8.89 5.95 4.09
N ALA A 4 -9.28 5.29 3.00
CA ALA A 4 -10.60 4.69 2.87
C ALA A 4 -10.41 3.25 2.42
N ALA A 5 -11.02 2.31 3.14
CA ALA A 5 -10.95 0.89 2.83
C ALA A 5 -12.35 0.28 2.88
N SER A 6 -12.65 -0.62 1.95
CA SER A 6 -13.77 -1.55 2.04
C SER A 6 -13.24 -2.97 2.07
N VAL A 7 -13.61 -3.73 3.11
CA VAL A 7 -13.20 -5.12 3.30
C VAL A 7 -14.43 -5.97 3.58
N GLY A 8 -14.68 -7.00 2.76
CA GLY A 8 -15.83 -7.88 2.93
C GLY A 8 -17.18 -7.11 2.92
N GLY A 9 -17.25 -5.95 2.25
CA GLY A 9 -18.42 -5.08 2.23
C GLY A 9 -18.55 -4.11 3.41
N LYS A 10 -17.71 -4.21 4.44
CA LYS A 10 -17.61 -3.20 5.51
C LYS A 10 -16.69 -2.07 5.06
N THR A 11 -16.95 -0.84 5.50
CA THR A 11 -16.15 0.33 5.16
C THR A 11 -15.46 0.90 6.39
N TYR A 12 -14.18 1.25 6.24
CA TYR A 12 -13.35 1.84 7.28
C TYR A 12 -12.69 3.11 6.75
N GLN A 13 -12.56 4.12 7.61
CA GLN A 13 -11.95 5.39 7.25
C GLN A 13 -11.01 5.87 8.36
N ALA A 14 -9.91 6.49 7.95
CA ALA A 14 -8.99 7.16 8.86
C ALA A 14 -8.36 8.38 8.19
N SER A 15 -7.98 9.38 8.99
CA SER A 15 -7.34 10.59 8.50
C SER A 15 -6.44 11.21 9.56
N GLY A 16 -5.31 11.79 9.14
CA GLY A 16 -4.36 12.48 10.01
C GLY A 16 -2.90 12.27 9.60
N PRO A 17 -1.95 12.19 10.56
CA PRO A 17 -0.54 11.99 10.28
C PRO A 17 -0.23 10.54 9.84
N GLY A 18 0.42 10.40 8.71
CA GLY A 18 0.97 9.14 8.21
C GLY A 18 2.16 9.43 7.30
N GLU A 19 2.93 8.42 6.97
CA GLU A 19 4.12 8.58 6.15
C GLU A 19 3.85 8.05 4.76
N CYS A 20 4.25 8.81 3.75
CA CYS A 20 4.23 8.34 2.37
C CYS A 20 5.60 8.60 1.78
N ALA A 21 6.15 7.61 1.10
CA ALA A 21 7.42 7.73 0.41
C ALA A 21 7.32 7.18 -1.02
N SER A 22 8.18 7.67 -1.90
CA SER A 22 8.30 7.15 -3.25
C SER A 22 9.74 7.20 -3.74
N SER A 23 10.07 6.32 -4.68
CA SER A 23 11.30 6.41 -5.45
C SER A 23 11.03 6.03 -6.89
N ALA A 24 11.49 6.86 -7.82
CA ALA A 24 11.47 6.55 -9.25
C ALA A 24 12.58 5.56 -9.66
N GLU A 25 13.63 5.47 -8.83
CA GLU A 25 14.84 4.67 -9.06
C GLU A 25 15.06 3.71 -7.89
N ALA A 26 14.20 2.70 -7.81
CA ALA A 26 14.34 1.59 -6.88
C ALA A 26 14.64 0.28 -7.63
N SER A 27 14.85 -0.81 -6.90
CA SER A 27 14.99 -2.13 -7.50
C SER A 27 14.35 -3.21 -6.63
N ILE A 28 13.76 -4.20 -7.30
CA ILE A 28 13.20 -5.39 -6.65
C ILE A 28 13.61 -6.63 -7.46
N TYR A 29 14.20 -7.64 -6.81
CA TYR A 29 14.77 -8.82 -7.48
C TYR A 29 15.76 -8.47 -8.61
N GLN A 30 16.59 -7.44 -8.39
CA GLN A 30 17.52 -6.90 -9.39
C GLN A 30 16.85 -6.32 -10.65
N VAL A 31 15.53 -6.10 -10.60
CA VAL A 31 14.76 -5.46 -11.67
C VAL A 31 14.53 -4.00 -11.29
N PRO A 32 14.93 -3.04 -12.14
CA PRO A 32 14.60 -1.63 -11.94
C PRO A 32 13.10 -1.41 -11.81
N ALA A 33 12.69 -0.62 -10.82
CA ALA A 33 11.29 -0.38 -10.51
C ALA A 33 11.08 1.03 -9.93
N ALA A 34 9.86 1.53 -10.07
CA ALA A 34 9.37 2.59 -9.20
C ALA A 34 8.72 1.97 -7.95
N LEU A 35 8.80 2.69 -6.84
CA LEU A 35 8.31 2.30 -5.53
C LEU A 35 7.41 3.40 -4.97
N TRP A 36 6.28 3.01 -4.39
CA TRP A 36 5.49 3.84 -3.49
C TRP A 36 5.22 3.07 -2.21
N HIS A 37 5.32 3.77 -1.10
CA HIS A 37 5.12 3.24 0.23
C HIS A 37 4.22 4.18 1.03
N ALA A 38 3.32 3.62 1.82
CA ALA A 38 2.49 4.37 2.76
C ALA A 38 2.32 3.59 4.06
N THR A 39 2.58 4.25 5.18
CA THR A 39 2.40 3.70 6.52
C THR A 39 1.52 4.59 7.38
N TRP A 40 0.78 3.95 8.27
CA TRP A 40 -0.12 4.62 9.20
C TRP A 40 -0.23 3.82 10.49
N THR A 41 -0.26 4.55 11.61
CA THR A 41 -0.62 4.01 12.92
C THR A 41 -1.79 4.81 13.47
N GLY A 42 -2.92 4.14 13.66
CA GLY A 42 -4.14 4.74 14.22
C GLY A 42 -4.01 4.98 15.72
N GLN A 43 -4.76 5.96 16.22
CA GLN A 43 -4.90 6.19 17.65
C GLN A 43 -5.81 5.15 18.30
N ASP A 44 -5.84 5.16 19.64
CA ASP A 44 -6.72 4.28 20.39
C ASP A 44 -8.19 4.47 20.04
N GLY A 45 -8.88 3.36 19.79
CA GLY A 45 -10.27 3.33 19.34
C GLY A 45 -10.48 3.56 17.85
N SER A 46 -9.43 3.81 17.05
CA SER A 46 -9.57 3.93 15.59
C SER A 46 -10.00 2.60 14.96
N GLU A 47 -10.89 2.68 13.96
CA GLU A 47 -11.31 1.52 13.19
C GLU A 47 -10.17 0.97 12.31
N VAL A 48 -9.27 1.84 11.85
CA VAL A 48 -8.02 1.48 11.15
C VAL A 48 -6.86 1.67 12.13
N ARG A 49 -6.35 0.56 12.65
CA ARG A 49 -5.28 0.57 13.65
C ARG A 49 -3.90 0.65 13.03
N ARG A 50 -3.71 0.03 11.87
CA ARG A 50 -2.44 0.02 11.17
C ARG A 50 -2.64 -0.15 9.68
N LEU A 51 -1.82 0.53 8.89
CA LEU A 51 -1.67 0.27 7.47
C LEU A 51 -0.18 0.25 7.11
N ASP A 52 0.20 -0.73 6.31
CA ASP A 52 1.46 -0.81 5.60
C ASP A 52 1.12 -1.18 4.15
N LEU A 53 1.41 -0.28 3.22
CA LEU A 53 1.15 -0.45 1.79
C LEU A 53 2.42 -0.18 1.00
N THR A 54 2.86 -1.17 0.23
CA THR A 54 3.95 -1.04 -0.72
C THR A 54 3.46 -1.38 -2.12
N VAL A 55 3.79 -0.53 -3.10
CA VAL A 55 3.53 -0.76 -4.52
C VAL A 55 4.84 -0.70 -5.29
N TRP A 56 5.12 -1.76 -6.03
CA TRP A 56 6.24 -1.85 -6.94
C TRP A 56 5.76 -1.85 -8.37
N ARG A 57 6.35 -0.98 -9.20
CA ARG A 57 6.13 -0.96 -10.65
C ARG A 57 7.43 -1.28 -11.37
N PRO A 58 7.69 -2.54 -11.74
CA PRO A 58 8.85 -2.92 -12.53
C PRO A 58 8.86 -2.18 -13.87
N LYS A 59 10.00 -1.59 -14.23
CA LYS A 59 10.20 -0.92 -15.53
C LYS A 59 10.16 -1.89 -16.72
N THR A 60 10.20 -3.20 -16.44
CA THR A 60 10.08 -4.27 -17.44
C THR A 60 8.64 -4.50 -17.94
N GLY A 61 7.64 -3.88 -17.31
CA GLY A 61 6.23 -4.02 -17.71
C GLY A 61 5.57 -5.34 -17.30
N LYS A 62 6.20 -6.15 -16.44
CA LYS A 62 5.69 -7.46 -15.97
C LYS A 62 4.51 -7.37 -14.98
N GLY A 63 3.79 -6.25 -14.97
CA GLY A 63 2.73 -5.96 -14.01
C GLY A 63 3.25 -5.41 -12.68
N ASP A 64 2.41 -4.63 -12.02
CA ASP A 64 2.71 -4.08 -10.70
C ASP A 64 2.58 -5.16 -9.63
N MET A 65 3.38 -5.03 -8.57
CA MET A 65 3.30 -5.87 -7.37
C MET A 65 2.87 -5.03 -6.18
N VAL A 66 2.19 -5.66 -5.23
CA VAL A 66 1.66 -5.00 -4.04
C VAL A 66 1.93 -5.86 -2.81
N GLY A 67 2.33 -5.17 -1.74
CA GLY A 67 2.29 -5.66 -0.38
C GLY A 67 1.31 -4.80 0.40
N LEU A 68 0.34 -5.42 1.07
CA LEU A 68 -0.63 -4.76 1.93
C LEU A 68 -0.72 -5.52 3.25
N SER A 69 -0.64 -4.79 4.35
CA SER A 69 -1.09 -5.23 5.66
C SER A 69 -1.99 -4.15 6.25
N LEU A 70 -3.28 -4.44 6.38
CA LEU A 70 -4.28 -3.54 6.93
C LEU A 70 -4.88 -4.15 8.20
N ASP A 71 -4.71 -3.50 9.34
CA ASP A 71 -5.45 -3.84 10.57
C ASP A 71 -6.67 -2.94 10.68
N ALA A 72 -7.85 -3.53 10.44
CA ALA A 72 -9.12 -2.83 10.47
C ALA A 72 -10.22 -3.70 11.09
N GLY A 73 -11.08 -3.10 11.92
CA GLY A 73 -12.19 -3.83 12.56
C GLY A 73 -11.75 -5.00 13.45
N GLY A 74 -10.52 -4.96 13.97
CA GLY A 74 -9.94 -6.02 14.80
C GLY A 74 -9.41 -7.24 14.01
N THR A 75 -9.32 -7.14 12.69
CA THR A 75 -8.76 -8.18 11.82
C THR A 75 -7.61 -7.62 10.99
N THR A 76 -6.53 -8.38 10.86
CA THR A 76 -5.43 -8.05 9.95
C THR A 76 -5.67 -8.69 8.59
N HIS A 77 -5.79 -7.88 7.55
CA HIS A 77 -5.98 -8.32 6.18
C HIS A 77 -4.69 -8.14 5.38
N ARG A 78 -4.26 -9.17 4.65
CA ARG A 78 -3.00 -9.14 3.90
C ARG A 78 -3.17 -9.44 2.42
N ILE A 79 -2.42 -8.71 1.59
CA ILE A 79 -2.18 -9.05 0.18
C ILE A 79 -0.68 -9.04 -0.03
N ALA A 80 -0.10 -10.12 -0.55
CA ALA A 80 1.31 -10.19 -0.90
C ALA A 80 1.47 -10.80 -2.28
N THR A 81 1.68 -9.95 -3.30
CA THR A 81 1.99 -10.39 -4.67
C THR A 81 3.47 -10.25 -5.03
N VAL A 82 4.26 -9.72 -4.09
CA VAL A 82 5.72 -9.63 -4.17
C VAL A 82 6.33 -11.02 -3.97
N LYS A 83 7.23 -11.43 -4.87
CA LYS A 83 7.89 -12.75 -4.81
C LYS A 83 8.80 -12.87 -3.58
N GLY A 84 9.22 -14.08 -3.17
CA GLY A 84 10.20 -14.25 -2.08
C GLY A 84 9.63 -14.44 -0.67
N GLY A 85 8.30 -14.41 -0.53
CA GLY A 85 7.57 -14.91 0.64
C GLY A 85 6.39 -15.79 0.21
N GLU A 86 5.55 -16.22 1.16
CA GLU A 86 4.27 -16.85 0.83
C GLU A 86 3.36 -15.81 0.17
N MET A 87 3.04 -16.03 -1.11
CA MET A 87 2.11 -15.16 -1.82
C MET A 87 0.71 -15.40 -1.27
N THR A 88 0.06 -14.33 -0.81
CA THR A 88 -1.29 -14.41 -0.24
C THR A 88 -2.21 -13.40 -0.91
N GLY A 89 -3.45 -13.81 -1.10
CA GLY A 89 -4.45 -12.98 -1.76
C GLY A 89 -4.12 -12.66 -3.22
N THR A 90 -4.79 -11.65 -3.74
CA THR A 90 -4.54 -11.05 -5.06
C THR A 90 -4.71 -9.54 -4.95
N GLY A 91 -3.98 -8.77 -5.75
CA GLY A 91 -4.10 -7.32 -5.71
C GLY A 91 -3.65 -6.66 -6.99
N SER A 92 -4.41 -5.65 -7.42
CA SER A 92 -4.09 -4.76 -8.54
C SER A 92 -3.95 -3.35 -7.99
N PRO A 93 -2.72 -2.83 -7.85
CA PRO A 93 -2.51 -1.46 -7.41
C PRO A 93 -2.74 -0.47 -8.56
N ASN A 94 -3.13 0.75 -8.22
CA ASN A 94 -3.17 1.89 -9.13
C ASN A 94 -2.58 3.10 -8.41
N VAL A 95 -1.60 3.74 -9.04
CA VAL A 95 -0.91 4.90 -8.49
C VAL A 95 -1.16 6.10 -9.37
N ARG A 96 -1.66 7.18 -8.77
CA ARG A 96 -1.84 8.48 -9.41
C ARG A 96 -1.04 9.52 -8.65
N THR A 97 0.08 9.96 -9.21
CA THR A 97 0.85 11.06 -8.64
C THR A 97 0.21 12.40 -8.99
N GLN A 98 0.21 13.35 -8.04
CA GLN A 98 -0.32 14.70 -8.22
C GLN A 98 0.52 15.69 -7.42
N GLY A 99 1.28 16.53 -8.12
CA GLY A 99 2.22 17.45 -7.47
C GLY A 99 3.24 16.69 -6.62
N ALA A 100 3.40 17.09 -5.35
CA ALA A 100 4.30 16.43 -4.41
C ALA A 100 3.73 15.11 -3.85
N GLY A 101 2.42 14.85 -3.98
CA GLY A 101 1.73 13.72 -3.38
C GLY A 101 1.01 12.86 -4.41
N GLY A 102 -0.08 12.21 -4.00
CA GLY A 102 -0.88 11.39 -4.88
C GLY A 102 -1.81 10.41 -4.17
N VAL A 103 -2.43 9.54 -4.97
CA VAL A 103 -3.35 8.50 -4.51
C VAL A 103 -2.77 7.14 -4.84
N LEU A 104 -2.65 6.29 -3.81
CA LEU A 104 -2.37 4.87 -3.95
C LEU A 104 -3.69 4.12 -3.76
N ALA A 105 -4.08 3.31 -4.73
CA ALA A 105 -5.28 2.48 -4.66
C ALA A 105 -4.92 1.01 -4.82
N VAL A 106 -5.64 0.13 -4.13
CA VAL A 106 -5.51 -1.33 -4.25
C VAL A 106 -6.91 -1.93 -4.34
N ALA A 107 -7.14 -2.80 -5.32
CA ALA A 107 -8.31 -3.65 -5.38
C ALA A 107 -7.87 -5.12 -5.46
N GLY A 108 -8.53 -6.01 -4.71
CA GLY A 108 -8.06 -7.37 -4.58
C GLY A 108 -8.88 -8.25 -3.66
N THR A 109 -8.25 -9.34 -3.22
CA THR A 109 -8.76 -10.29 -2.24
C THR A 109 -7.64 -10.59 -1.25
N ASP A 110 -7.92 -10.60 0.04
CA ASP A 110 -6.91 -10.82 1.07
C ASP A 110 -6.60 -12.31 1.31
N ASP A 111 -5.83 -12.58 2.37
CA ASP A 111 -5.46 -13.92 2.87
C ASP A 111 -6.62 -14.70 3.49
N HIS A 112 -7.76 -14.07 3.77
CA HIS A 112 -8.98 -14.69 4.27
C HIS A 112 -10.04 -14.95 3.18
N GLY A 113 -9.83 -14.41 1.97
CA GLY A 113 -10.80 -14.47 0.88
C GLY A 113 -11.75 -13.27 0.83
N ASP A 114 -11.55 -12.27 1.68
CA ASP A 114 -12.34 -11.04 1.70
C ASP A 114 -11.91 -10.10 0.57
N LYS A 115 -12.89 -9.54 -0.13
CA LYS A 115 -12.64 -8.51 -1.15
C LYS A 115 -12.16 -7.23 -0.48
N ILE A 116 -11.08 -6.65 -1.01
CA ILE A 116 -10.53 -5.37 -0.57
C ILE A 116 -10.63 -4.36 -1.71
N VAL A 117 -11.10 -3.16 -1.39
CA VAL A 117 -10.93 -1.96 -2.20
C VAL A 117 -10.44 -0.84 -1.28
N MET A 118 -9.25 -0.31 -1.52
CA MET A 118 -8.63 0.67 -0.64
C MET A 118 -8.02 1.82 -1.43
N THR A 119 -8.08 3.02 -0.86
CA THR A 119 -7.38 4.22 -1.33
C THR A 119 -6.65 4.89 -0.17
N VAL A 120 -5.44 5.35 -0.44
CA VAL A 120 -4.60 6.15 0.44
C VAL A 120 -4.27 7.45 -0.29
N GLU A 121 -4.72 8.57 0.25
CA GLU A 121 -4.38 9.90 -0.22
C GLU A 121 -3.18 10.43 0.58
N CYS A 122 -2.07 10.64 -0.13
CA CYS A 122 -0.84 11.21 0.36
C CYS A 122 -0.74 12.67 -0.06
N GLU A 123 -0.58 13.58 0.90
CA GLU A 123 -0.38 15.01 0.62
C GLU A 123 1.00 15.27 -0.01
N ARG A 124 1.99 14.45 0.37
CA ARG A 124 3.34 14.45 -0.19
C ARG A 124 3.94 13.05 -0.13
N PHE A 125 4.84 12.74 -1.05
CA PHE A 125 5.74 11.60 -0.97
C PHE A 125 7.14 12.10 -0.62
N ASP A 126 7.70 11.61 0.47
CA ASP A 126 9.12 11.75 0.74
C ASP A 126 9.94 10.87 -0.21
N GLU A 127 11.13 11.33 -0.61
CA GLU A 127 12.01 10.49 -1.42
C GLU A 127 12.57 9.36 -0.55
N VAL A 128 12.46 8.11 -1.01
CA VAL A 128 13.15 7.00 -0.36
C VAL A 128 14.64 7.16 -0.64
N VAL A 129 15.35 7.83 0.27
CA VAL A 129 16.81 7.89 0.23
C VAL A 129 17.33 6.52 0.65
N ALA A 130 17.92 5.79 -0.29
CA ALA A 130 18.65 4.58 0.03
C ALA A 130 19.89 4.96 0.85
N GLU A 131 19.86 4.76 2.18
CA GLU A 131 21.08 4.71 2.98
C GLU A 131 21.78 3.37 2.70
N GLY A 132 22.70 3.34 1.73
CA GLY A 132 23.57 2.18 1.55
C GLY A 132 24.17 2.05 0.15
N GLY A 133 25.37 2.60 -0.02
CA GLY A 133 26.38 2.12 -0.95
C GLY A 133 27.42 1.29 -0.23
#